data_AF-A0A919XS07-F1
#
_entry.id   AF-A0A919XS07-F1
#
_cell.length_a   1.000
_cell.length_b   1.000
_cell.length_c   1.000
_cell.angle_alpha   90.00
_cell.angle_beta   90.00
_cell.angle_gamma   90.00
#
_symmetry.space_group_name_H-M   'P 1'
#
loop_
_entity.id
_entity.type
_entity.pdbx_description
1 polymer ?
#
loop_
_entity_poly.entity_id
_entity_poly.type
_entity_poly.pdbx_seq_one_letter_code
_entity_poly.pdbx_strand_id
1 'polypeptide(L)'
;MFRKFLKVLPKADGRSKLDWQNHWVESSRHLWTEDAKAFLDQLVQPVPSAFRDIAKHSIAAEIGRIALEDQASEVTRDHCIKGYIVATPKRDNKFLVRFLEKNQIDYQPYKHLMNK
;
A
#
# COMPACT_ATOMS: atom_id res chain seq x y z
N MET A 1 0.97 11.95 -20.12
CA MET A 1 2.23 11.19 -20.30
C MET A 1 3.34 11.63 -19.34
N PHE A 2 3.61 12.94 -19.20
CA PHE A 2 4.64 13.50 -18.28
C PHE A 2 4.62 13.01 -16.83
N ARG A 3 3.44 12.85 -16.20
CA ARG A 3 3.34 12.37 -14.81
C ARG A 3 3.90 10.96 -14.57
N LYS A 4 3.96 10.11 -15.60
CA LYS A 4 4.56 8.77 -15.50
C LYS A 4 6.10 8.88 -15.44
N PHE A 5 6.68 9.82 -16.17
CA PHE A 5 8.12 10.12 -16.16
C PHE A 5 8.60 10.66 -14.81
N LEU A 6 7.81 11.48 -14.12
CA LEU A 6 8.17 11.99 -12.77
C LEU A 6 8.38 10.86 -11.73
N LYS A 7 7.78 9.68 -11.91
CA LYS A 7 7.92 8.57 -10.96
C LYS A 7 9.25 7.82 -11.09
N VAL A 8 9.90 7.91 -12.25
CA VAL A 8 11.18 7.27 -12.55
C VAL A 8 12.37 8.23 -12.45
N LEU A 9 12.11 9.52 -12.22
CA LEU A 9 13.19 10.47 -11.93
C LEU A 9 13.80 10.18 -10.55
N PRO A 10 15.14 10.18 -10.43
CA PRO A 10 15.83 10.07 -9.16
C PRO A 10 15.43 11.18 -8.19
N LYS A 11 15.28 10.83 -6.91
CA LYS A 11 15.23 11.81 -5.82
C LYS A 11 16.65 12.20 -5.40
N ALA A 12 16.78 12.99 -4.34
CA ALA A 12 18.07 13.46 -3.82
C ALA A 12 19.04 12.33 -3.45
N ASP A 13 18.52 11.13 -3.18
CA ASP A 13 19.26 9.90 -2.87
C ASP A 13 19.62 9.06 -4.12
N GLY A 14 19.33 9.55 -5.32
CA GLY A 14 19.59 8.85 -6.57
C GLY A 14 18.57 7.76 -6.92
N ARG A 15 17.57 7.48 -6.07
CA ARG A 15 16.53 6.46 -6.32
C ARG A 15 15.20 7.11 -6.69
N SER A 16 14.51 6.54 -7.67
CA SER A 16 13.17 6.98 -8.03
C SER A 16 12.12 6.47 -7.05
N LYS A 17 10.87 6.96 -7.17
CA LYS A 17 9.76 6.41 -6.38
C LYS A 17 9.56 4.92 -6.69
N LEU A 18 9.70 4.54 -7.95
CA LEU A 18 9.54 3.15 -8.36
C LEU A 18 10.65 2.25 -7.81
N ASP A 19 11.89 2.74 -7.77
CA ASP A 19 13.02 1.98 -7.20
C ASP A 19 12.80 1.68 -5.72
N TRP A 20 12.29 2.67 -4.97
CA TRP A 20 11.90 2.45 -3.58
C TRP A 20 10.74 1.48 -3.44
N GLN A 21 9.73 1.54 -4.31
CA GLN A 21 8.62 0.59 -4.29
C GLN A 21 9.11 -0.84 -4.52
N ASN A 22 9.95 -1.05 -5.54
CA ASN A 22 10.58 -2.33 -5.81
C ASN A 22 11.40 -2.80 -4.61
N HIS A 23 12.25 -1.94 -4.06
CA HIS A 23 13.07 -2.28 -2.90
C HIS A 23 12.25 -2.81 -1.72
N TRP A 24 11.14 -2.16 -1.37
CA TRP A 24 10.29 -2.59 -0.26
C TRP A 24 9.51 -3.88 -0.55
N VAL A 25 9.03 -4.07 -1.77
CA VAL A 25 8.38 -5.33 -2.19
C VAL A 25 9.36 -6.50 -2.12
N GLU A 26 10.56 -6.32 -2.67
CA GLU A 26 11.59 -7.37 -2.68
C GLU A 26 12.07 -7.70 -1.27
N SER A 27 12.38 -6.67 -0.47
CA SER A 27 12.94 -6.84 0.88
C SER A 27 11.93 -7.45 1.84
N SER A 28 10.63 -7.21 1.66
CA SER A 28 9.59 -7.75 2.55
C SER A 28 9.02 -9.10 2.11
N ARG A 29 9.40 -9.64 0.94
CA ARG A 29 8.77 -10.84 0.35
C ARG A 29 8.63 -12.02 1.32
N HIS A 30 9.65 -12.25 2.14
CA HIS A 30 9.70 -13.34 3.11
C HIS A 30 8.70 -13.21 4.26
N LEU A 31 8.16 -12.01 4.50
CA LEU A 31 7.17 -11.72 5.53
C LEU A 31 5.72 -12.01 5.08
N TRP A 32 5.47 -12.19 3.79
CA TRP A 32 4.11 -12.29 3.25
C TRP A 32 3.54 -13.70 3.37
N THR A 33 2.58 -13.87 4.28
CA THR A 33 1.74 -15.07 4.38
C THR A 33 0.66 -15.10 3.30
N GLU A 34 0.05 -16.26 3.06
CA GLU A 34 -1.06 -16.39 2.11
C GLU A 34 -2.27 -15.55 2.54
N ASP A 35 -2.55 -15.46 3.84
CA ASP A 35 -3.64 -14.62 4.38
C ASP A 35 -3.39 -13.13 4.11
N ALA A 36 -2.14 -12.66 4.26
CA ALA A 36 -1.79 -11.28 3.95
C ALA A 36 -1.94 -10.96 2.46
N LYS A 37 -1.53 -11.89 1.58
CA LYS A 37 -1.68 -11.77 0.12
C LYS A 37 -3.16 -11.74 -0.27
N ALA A 38 -3.97 -12.65 0.27
CA ALA A 38 -5.41 -12.71 0.03
C ALA A 38 -6.11 -11.43 0.53
N PHE A 39 -5.70 -10.90 1.67
CA PHE A 39 -6.26 -9.66 2.18
C PHE A 39 -5.86 -8.45 1.34
N LEU A 40 -4.61 -8.37 0.86
CA LEU A 40 -4.22 -7.34 -0.11
C LEU A 40 -5.07 -7.43 -1.39
N ASP A 41 -5.34 -8.64 -1.89
CA ASP A 41 -6.20 -8.86 -3.04
C ASP A 41 -7.63 -8.36 -2.82
N GLN A 42 -8.18 -8.54 -1.62
CA GLN A 42 -9.45 -7.93 -1.22
C GLN A 42 -9.36 -6.39 -1.25
N LEU A 43 -8.33 -5.81 -0.62
CA LEU A 43 -8.17 -4.35 -0.49
C LEU A 43 -8.07 -3.61 -1.84
N VAL A 44 -7.58 -4.28 -2.89
CA VAL A 44 -7.46 -3.68 -4.24
C VAL A 44 -8.66 -3.93 -5.15
N GLN A 45 -9.69 -4.66 -4.70
CA GLN A 45 -10.92 -4.86 -5.48
C GLN A 45 -11.63 -3.57 -5.97
N PRO A 46 -11.71 -2.46 -5.19
CA PRO A 46 -12.39 -1.26 -5.65
C PRO A 46 -11.61 -0.51 -6.74
N VAL A 47 -10.35 -0.88 -6.99
CA VAL A 47 -9.53 -0.29 -8.06
C VAL A 47 -9.99 -0.86 -9.42
N PRO A 48 -10.21 -0.02 -10.45
CA PRO A 48 -10.51 -0.49 -11.80
C PRO A 48 -9.42 -1.45 -12.30
N SER A 49 -9.82 -2.50 -13.02
CA SER A 49 -8.92 -3.58 -13.46
C SER A 49 -7.66 -3.07 -14.18
N ALA A 50 -7.81 -2.08 -15.07
CA ALA A 50 -6.70 -1.47 -15.81
C ALA A 50 -5.61 -0.82 -14.93
N PHE A 51 -5.89 -0.55 -13.65
CA PHE A 51 -4.96 0.08 -12.71
C PHE A 51 -4.64 -0.79 -11.50
N ARG A 52 -5.27 -1.96 -11.36
CA ARG A 52 -5.23 -2.76 -10.14
C ARG A 52 -3.82 -3.23 -9.81
N ASP A 53 -3.05 -3.71 -10.79
CA ASP A 53 -1.69 -4.20 -10.55
C ASP A 53 -0.75 -3.09 -10.08
N ILE A 54 -0.89 -1.89 -10.66
CA ILE A 54 -0.10 -0.72 -10.28
C ILE A 54 -0.45 -0.26 -8.84
N ALA A 55 -1.74 -0.28 -8.50
CA ALA A 55 -2.19 0.03 -7.14
C ALA A 55 -1.73 -1.04 -6.15
N LYS A 56 -1.92 -2.33 -6.46
CA LYS A 56 -1.50 -3.48 -5.65
C LYS A 56 -0.01 -3.42 -5.37
N HIS A 57 0.83 -3.15 -6.37
CA HIS A 57 2.27 -3.00 -6.16
C HIS A 57 2.60 -1.80 -5.27
N SER A 58 1.93 -0.66 -5.47
CA SER A 58 2.16 0.53 -4.64
C SER A 58 1.76 0.32 -3.17
N ILE A 59 0.64 -0.38 -2.94
CA ILE A 59 0.15 -0.73 -1.60
C ILE A 59 1.05 -1.80 -0.97
N ALA A 60 1.45 -2.83 -1.72
CA ALA A 60 2.37 -3.88 -1.25
C ALA A 60 3.73 -3.30 -0.81
N ALA A 61 4.27 -2.35 -1.56
CA ALA A 61 5.48 -1.64 -1.18
C ALA A 61 5.33 -0.90 0.15
N GLU A 62 4.20 -0.22 0.35
CA GLU A 62 3.94 0.51 1.60
C GLU A 62 3.75 -0.44 2.79
N ILE A 63 3.00 -1.53 2.60
CA ILE A 63 2.82 -2.59 3.61
C ILE A 63 4.18 -3.19 3.98
N GLY A 64 5.00 -3.53 2.98
CA GLY A 64 6.33 -4.09 3.18
C GLY A 64 7.26 -3.16 3.93
N ARG A 65 7.23 -1.86 3.60
CA ARG A 65 7.98 -0.83 4.33
C ARG A 65 7.58 -0.79 5.80
N ILE A 66 6.27 -0.68 6.09
CA ILE A 66 5.77 -0.61 7.47
C ILE A 66 6.14 -1.87 8.24
N ALA A 67 5.99 -3.07 7.66
CA ALA A 67 6.32 -4.32 8.32
C ALA A 67 7.82 -4.46 8.64
N LEU A 68 8.69 -4.02 7.73
CA LEU A 68 10.14 -4.02 7.95
C LEU A 68 10.55 -2.99 9.02
N GLU A 69 9.93 -1.80 9.02
CA GLU A 69 10.17 -0.77 10.03
C GLU A 69 9.66 -1.18 11.42
N ASP A 70 8.53 -1.87 11.49
CA ASP A 70 7.97 -2.47 12.72
C ASP A 70 8.77 -3.72 13.16
N GLN A 71 9.81 -4.12 12.42
CA GLN A 71 10.62 -5.34 12.63
C GLN A 71 9.75 -6.60 12.79
N ALA A 72 8.65 -6.66 12.05
CA ALA A 72 7.67 -7.73 12.16
C ALA A 72 8.24 -9.05 11.63
N SER A 73 7.86 -10.16 12.26
CA SER A 73 8.17 -11.51 11.76
C SER A 73 7.32 -11.90 10.55
N GLU A 74 6.16 -11.25 10.36
CA GLU A 74 5.24 -11.47 9.25
C GLU A 74 4.36 -10.23 9.00
N VAL A 75 3.81 -10.13 7.78
CA VAL A 75 2.82 -9.10 7.43
C VAL A 75 1.48 -9.45 8.08
N THR A 76 1.09 -8.66 9.08
CA THR A 76 -0.22 -8.81 9.73
C THR A 76 -1.32 -7.99 9.04
N ARG A 77 -2.57 -8.24 9.42
CA ARG A 77 -3.74 -7.48 8.95
C ARG A 77 -3.61 -5.97 9.24
N ASP A 78 -2.99 -5.62 10.36
CA ASP A 78 -2.74 -4.22 10.74
C ASP A 78 -1.77 -3.53 9.77
N HIS A 79 -0.69 -4.21 9.37
CA HIS A 79 0.23 -3.71 8.35
C HIS A 79 -0.51 -3.45 7.04
N CYS A 80 -1.38 -4.39 6.63
CA CYS A 80 -2.19 -4.26 5.43
C CYS A 80 -3.11 -3.03 5.47
N ILE A 81 -3.82 -2.81 6.59
CA ILE A 81 -4.74 -1.67 6.72
C ILE A 81 -3.96 -0.35 6.75
N LYS A 82 -2.88 -0.27 7.54
CA LYS A 82 -2.00 0.92 7.59
C LYS A 82 -1.45 1.24 6.20
N GLY A 83 -0.88 0.25 5.52
CA GLY A 83 -0.29 0.43 4.20
C GLY A 83 -1.30 0.81 3.13
N TYR A 84 -2.52 0.25 3.19
CA TYR A 84 -3.61 0.64 2.29
C TYR A 84 -4.02 2.10 2.49
N ILE A 85 -4.14 2.55 3.73
CA ILE A 85 -4.47 3.94 4.06
C ILE A 85 -3.35 4.88 3.62
N VAL A 86 -2.10 4.60 3.98
CA VAL A 86 -0.96 5.47 3.69
C VAL A 86 -0.66 5.54 2.18
N ALA A 87 -0.84 4.44 1.44
CA ALA A 87 -0.65 4.42 0.00
C ALA A 87 -1.79 5.12 -0.78
N THR A 88 -2.94 5.36 -0.15
CA THR A 88 -4.12 5.96 -0.80
C THR A 88 -3.99 7.48 -0.83
N PRO A 89 -4.08 8.13 -2.01
CA PRO A 89 -4.08 9.59 -2.10
C PRO A 89 -5.28 10.19 -1.37
N LYS A 90 -5.10 11.31 -0.67
CA LYS A 90 -6.16 12.02 0.06
C LYS A 90 -7.49 12.22 -0.71
N ARG A 91 -7.41 12.52 -2.01
CA ARG A 91 -8.58 12.69 -2.89
C ARG A 91 -9.43 11.41 -3.05
N ASP A 92 -8.83 10.25 -2.81
CA ASP A 92 -9.40 8.92 -2.99
C ASP A 92 -9.88 8.32 -1.65
N ASN A 93 -9.65 9.00 -0.50
CA ASN A 93 -10.07 8.54 0.83
C ASN A 93 -11.56 8.22 0.94
N LYS A 94 -12.43 8.96 0.24
CA LYS A 94 -13.87 8.67 0.24
C LYS A 94 -14.20 7.27 -0.29
N PHE A 95 -13.41 6.76 -1.24
CA PHE A 95 -13.59 5.42 -1.80
C PHE A 95 -13.01 4.36 -0.87
N LEU A 96 -11.84 4.64 -0.29
CA LEU A 96 -11.22 3.81 0.73
C LEU A 96 -12.16 3.59 1.93
N VAL A 97 -12.70 4.67 2.50
CA VAL A 97 -13.59 4.59 3.67
C VAL A 97 -14.84 3.79 3.35
N ARG A 98 -15.51 4.09 2.24
CA ARG A 98 -16.69 3.34 1.78
C ARG A 98 -16.39 1.85 1.60
N PHE A 99 -15.21 1.51 1.09
CA PHE A 99 -14.81 0.12 0.91
C PHE A 99 -14.58 -0.58 2.25
N LEU A 100 -13.84 0.04 3.17
CA LEU A 100 -13.56 -0.53 4.49
C LEU A 100 -14.85 -0.73 5.30
N GLU A 101 -15.75 0.25 5.30
CA GLU A 101 -17.06 0.16 5.96
C GLU A 101 -17.93 -0.95 5.37
N LYS A 102 -18.02 -1.04 4.03
CA LYS A 102 -18.77 -2.10 3.35
C LYS A 102 -18.26 -3.50 3.70
N ASN A 103 -16.95 -3.65 3.92
CA ASN A 103 -16.32 -4.93 4.26
C ASN A 103 -16.15 -5.13 5.77
N GLN A 104 -16.71 -4.25 6.61
CA GLN A 104 -16.61 -4.32 8.07
C GLN A 104 -15.16 -4.40 8.57
N ILE A 105 -14.25 -3.70 7.89
CA ILE A 105 -12.84 -3.62 8.29
C ILE A 105 -12.69 -2.41 9.20
N ASP A 106 -12.39 -2.65 10.48
CA ASP A 106 -12.13 -1.57 11.43
C ASP A 106 -10.83 -0.83 11.06
N TYR A 107 -10.98 0.46 10.83
CA TYR A 107 -9.89 1.37 10.49
C TYR A 107 -9.78 2.54 11.48
N GLN A 108 -10.61 2.57 12.53
CA GLN A 108 -10.62 3.67 13.50
C GLN A 108 -9.23 3.91 14.13
N PRO A 109 -8.43 2.89 14.48
CA PRO A 109 -7.08 3.10 15.01
C PRO A 109 -6.17 3.88 14.05
N TYR A 110 -6.43 3.80 12.75
CA TYR A 110 -5.59 4.34 11.67
C TYR A 110 -6.14 5.59 11.02
N LYS A 111 -7.28 6.11 11.50
CA LYS A 111 -7.95 7.29 10.92
C LYS A 111 -7.03 8.51 10.85
N HIS A 112 -6.10 8.65 11.79
CA HIS A 112 -5.11 9.72 11.81
C HIS A 112 -4.13 9.69 10.61
N LEU A 113 -3.96 8.54 9.95
CA LEU A 113 -3.10 8.38 8.77
C LEU A 113 -3.75 8.91 7.48
N MET A 114 -5.08 9.09 7.44
CA MET A 114 -5.81 9.50 6.24
C MET A 114 -5.58 10.96 5.83
N ASN A 115 -4.99 11.80 6.69
CA ASN A 115 -4.86 13.24 6.45
C ASN A 115 -3.54 13.67 5.79
N LYS A 116 -2.65 12.72 5.46
CA LYS A 116 -1.38 12.98 4.78
C LYS A 116 -1.51 13.04 3.25
#